data_AF-A0A3A0DIY0-F1
#
_entry.id   AF-A0A3A0DIY0-F1
#
_cell.length_a   1.000
_cell.length_b   1.000
_cell.length_c   1.000
_cell.angle_alpha   90.00
_cell.angle_beta   90.00
_cell.angle_gamma   90.00
#
_symmetry.space_group_name_H-M   'P 1'
#
loop_
_entity.id
_entity.type
_entity.pdbx_description
1 polymer ?
#
loop_
_entity_poly.entity_id
_entity_poly.type
_entity_poly.pdbx_seq_one_letter_code
_entity_poly.pdbx_strand_id
1 'polypeptide(L)'
;MSVYLDDFASGATIFGNIFYKAGRAVFMGGGRDHLIENNILVESSPSIFLDARGLVRNTEFFDGRITTLTDRMKDMNYTQPPYSEKYPELLTLYNDDPARPKYNRIRRNISVGGRWLDLYREFERENAAVAEKFEQLGNKIIAGDPGFADMANADFRLRDGSPALKLGFEKIPIDKIGLYIDAYRTSLPDKAGTN
;
A
#
# COMPACT_ATOMS: atom_id res chain seq x y z
N MET A 1 11.20 4.55 -4.71
CA MET A 1 9.87 4.19 -4.17
C MET A 1 9.79 4.73 -2.75
N SER A 2 8.61 5.04 -2.21
CA SER A 2 8.49 5.52 -0.82
C SER A 2 8.27 4.36 0.15
N VAL A 3 7.23 3.55 -0.07
CA VAL A 3 7.04 2.25 0.60
C VAL A 3 7.21 1.15 -0.41
N TYR A 4 8.05 0.18 -0.10
CA TYR A 4 8.31 -0.98 -0.95
C TYR A 4 8.00 -2.27 -0.20
N LEU A 5 6.94 -2.95 -0.64
CA LEU A 5 6.56 -4.28 -0.19
C LEU A 5 7.27 -5.27 -1.12
N ASP A 6 8.46 -5.68 -0.70
CA ASP A 6 9.37 -6.51 -1.49
C ASP A 6 8.85 -7.95 -1.59
N ASP A 7 9.16 -8.63 -2.70
CA ASP A 7 8.94 -10.06 -2.97
C ASP A 7 7.88 -10.78 -2.13
N PHE A 8 6.63 -10.82 -2.62
CA PHE A 8 5.53 -11.57 -1.98
C PHE A 8 5.26 -11.25 -0.49
N ALA A 9 5.87 -10.19 0.07
CA ALA A 9 5.54 -9.69 1.40
C ALA A 9 4.03 -9.58 1.55
N SER A 10 3.48 -9.88 2.72
CA SER A 10 2.04 -10.02 2.90
C SER A 10 1.60 -9.44 4.25
N GLY A 11 0.34 -8.99 4.35
CA GLY A 11 -0.26 -8.53 5.60
C GLY A 11 0.13 -7.11 6.08
N ALA A 12 0.91 -6.35 5.30
CA ALA A 12 1.25 -4.97 5.65
C ALA A 12 0.03 -4.01 5.61
N THR A 13 0.00 -3.05 6.55
CA THR A 13 -0.96 -1.93 6.55
C THR A 13 -0.22 -0.62 6.29
N ILE A 14 -0.65 0.11 5.26
CA ILE A 14 -0.18 1.43 4.90
C ILE A 14 -1.38 2.37 5.06
N PHE A 15 -1.44 3.05 6.21
CA PHE A 15 -2.59 3.87 6.60
C PHE A 15 -2.21 5.29 6.98
N GLY A 16 -2.98 6.28 6.52
CA GLY A 16 -2.86 7.66 7.00
C GLY A 16 -1.59 8.38 6.58
N ASN A 17 -0.97 7.99 5.46
CA ASN A 17 0.29 8.56 4.97
C ASN A 17 0.05 9.65 3.92
N ILE A 18 1.04 10.52 3.77
CA ILE A 18 1.10 11.52 2.71
C ILE A 18 2.35 11.24 1.86
N PHE A 19 2.13 10.98 0.58
CA PHE A 19 3.18 10.78 -0.41
C PHE A 19 3.15 11.95 -1.39
N TYR A 20 4.20 12.76 -1.39
CA TYR A 20 4.30 13.94 -2.25
C TYR A 20 5.46 13.77 -3.24
N LYS A 21 5.17 13.94 -4.54
CA LYS A 21 6.15 13.83 -5.63
C LYS A 21 6.93 12.52 -5.64
N ALA A 22 6.29 11.42 -5.25
CA ALA A 22 6.95 10.11 -5.20
C ALA A 22 7.00 9.45 -6.58
N GLY A 23 8.18 8.96 -6.98
CA GLY A 23 8.33 8.22 -8.25
C GLY A 23 7.54 6.90 -8.30
N ARG A 24 7.37 6.22 -7.16
CA ARG A 24 6.37 5.16 -6.91
C ARG A 24 6.03 5.23 -5.44
N ALA A 25 4.84 5.70 -5.09
CA ALA A 25 4.55 5.93 -3.69
C ALA A 25 4.46 4.61 -2.91
N VAL A 26 3.62 3.69 -3.37
CA VAL A 26 3.57 2.32 -2.87
C VAL A 26 3.90 1.36 -4.00
N PHE A 27 4.90 0.50 -3.77
CA PHE A 27 5.23 -0.60 -4.66
C PHE A 27 4.87 -1.91 -3.98
N MET A 28 4.10 -2.76 -4.67
CA MET A 28 3.78 -4.13 -4.26
C MET A 28 4.40 -5.14 -5.25
N GLY A 29 5.38 -5.91 -4.78
CA GLY A 29 6.06 -6.98 -5.53
C GLY A 29 5.27 -8.29 -5.58
N GLY A 30 3.96 -8.21 -5.76
CA GLY A 30 3.03 -9.29 -5.51
C GLY A 30 2.56 -9.30 -4.06
N GLY A 31 2.46 -10.48 -3.46
CA GLY A 31 2.06 -10.62 -2.06
C GLY A 31 0.57 -10.39 -1.82
N ARG A 32 0.10 -10.69 -0.62
CA ARG A 32 -1.34 -10.77 -0.33
C ARG A 32 -1.73 -10.10 0.98
N ASP A 33 -3.02 -9.86 1.14
CA ASP A 33 -3.63 -9.38 2.37
C ASP A 33 -3.12 -8.01 2.86
N HIS A 34 -2.54 -7.20 1.96
CA HIS A 34 -2.19 -5.82 2.27
C HIS A 34 -3.42 -4.94 2.44
N LEU A 35 -3.30 -3.92 3.29
CA LEU A 35 -4.27 -2.84 3.41
C LEU A 35 -3.58 -1.51 3.08
N ILE A 36 -3.95 -0.88 1.97
CA ILE A 36 -3.51 0.47 1.59
C ILE A 36 -4.71 1.38 1.68
N GLU A 37 -4.78 2.19 2.73
CA GLU A 37 -5.99 2.89 3.08
C GLU A 37 -5.78 4.29 3.64
N ASN A 38 -6.67 5.22 3.33
CA ASN A 38 -6.68 6.55 3.95
C ASN A 38 -5.37 7.33 3.74
N ASN A 39 -4.70 7.12 2.61
CA ASN A 39 -3.49 7.82 2.24
C ASN A 39 -3.78 8.95 1.24
N ILE A 40 -2.94 9.98 1.25
CA ILE A 40 -2.91 11.06 0.27
C ILE A 40 -1.68 10.86 -0.62
N LEU A 41 -1.88 10.76 -1.93
CA LEU A 41 -0.85 10.56 -2.94
C LEU A 41 -0.92 11.71 -3.94
N VAL A 42 0.03 12.64 -3.82
CA VAL A 42 0.07 13.89 -4.59
C VAL A 42 1.25 13.83 -5.54
N GLU A 43 0.99 14.08 -6.83
CA GLU A 43 2.01 14.16 -7.89
C GLU A 43 2.91 12.93 -7.95
N SER A 44 2.36 11.76 -7.60
CA SER A 44 3.09 10.49 -7.61
C SER A 44 2.88 9.75 -8.94
N SER A 45 3.92 9.10 -9.48
CA SER A 45 3.85 8.55 -10.84
C SER A 45 4.52 7.18 -11.01
N PRO A 46 3.82 6.07 -10.67
CA PRO A 46 2.46 6.00 -10.15
C PRO A 46 2.35 6.20 -8.63
N SER A 47 1.12 6.42 -8.17
CA SER A 47 0.74 6.40 -6.77
C SER A 47 0.85 4.98 -6.22
N ILE A 48 0.29 3.99 -6.92
CA ILE A 48 0.44 2.58 -6.58
C ILE A 48 0.97 1.80 -7.77
N PHE A 49 1.99 1.00 -7.55
CA PHE A 49 2.51 0.04 -8.51
C PHE A 49 2.32 -1.37 -7.97
N LEU A 50 1.69 -2.25 -8.73
CA LEU A 50 1.52 -3.66 -8.37
C LEU A 50 2.03 -4.55 -9.51
N ASP A 51 2.93 -5.47 -9.18
CA ASP A 51 3.27 -6.60 -10.05
C ASP A 51 2.75 -7.94 -9.49
N ALA A 52 2.89 -9.01 -10.24
CA ALA A 52 2.57 -10.36 -9.79
C ALA A 52 3.84 -11.23 -9.79
N ARG A 53 4.85 -10.80 -9.04
CA ARG A 53 6.19 -11.39 -9.08
C ARG A 53 6.24 -12.91 -9.00
N GLY A 54 5.36 -13.51 -8.18
CA GLY A 54 5.28 -14.97 -7.97
C GLY A 54 4.81 -15.73 -9.21
N LEU A 55 4.19 -15.02 -10.16
CA LEU A 55 3.71 -15.56 -11.42
C LEU A 55 4.64 -15.27 -12.62
N VAL A 56 5.49 -14.22 -12.53
CA VAL A 56 6.22 -13.71 -13.72
C VAL A 56 7.74 -13.67 -13.63
N ARG A 57 8.34 -13.53 -12.43
CA ARG A 57 9.80 -13.32 -12.31
C ARG A 57 10.48 -14.26 -11.31
N ASN A 58 9.77 -14.68 -10.27
CA ASN A 58 10.31 -15.52 -9.19
C ASN A 58 9.39 -16.74 -8.98
N THR A 59 9.05 -17.44 -10.06
CA THR A 59 8.10 -18.57 -10.06
C THR A 59 8.66 -19.81 -9.36
N GLU A 60 9.99 -19.93 -9.26
CA GLU A 60 10.71 -21.04 -8.65
C GLU A 60 10.38 -21.25 -7.17
N PHE A 61 9.93 -20.20 -6.48
CA PHE A 61 9.48 -20.27 -5.08
C PHE A 61 8.08 -20.91 -4.92
N PHE A 62 7.36 -21.08 -6.03
CA PHE A 62 5.99 -21.60 -6.04
C PHE A 62 5.81 -22.84 -6.94
N ASP A 63 6.79 -23.18 -7.77
CA ASP A 63 6.80 -24.41 -8.59
C ASP A 63 7.59 -25.58 -7.97
N GLY A 64 8.16 -25.38 -6.78
CA GLY A 64 8.87 -26.40 -6.02
C GLY A 64 10.38 -26.48 -6.26
N ARG A 65 10.94 -25.67 -7.18
CA ARG A 65 12.40 -25.62 -7.39
C ARG A 65 13.15 -25.01 -6.22
N ILE A 66 12.55 -24.04 -5.51
CA ILE A 66 13.09 -23.43 -4.30
C ILE A 66 12.05 -23.51 -3.19
N THR A 67 12.36 -24.22 -2.10
CA THR A 67 11.42 -24.48 -0.98
C THR A 67 11.64 -23.59 0.24
N THR A 68 12.61 -22.67 0.21
CA THR A 68 12.99 -21.86 1.38
C THR A 68 11.81 -21.15 2.04
N LEU A 69 10.82 -20.66 1.26
CA LEU A 69 9.63 -20.00 1.83
C LEU A 69 8.70 -20.99 2.54
N THR A 70 8.42 -22.14 1.92
CA THR A 70 7.53 -23.16 2.46
C THR A 70 8.13 -23.87 3.66
N ASP A 71 9.43 -24.19 3.62
CA ASP A 71 10.12 -24.87 4.71
C ASP A 71 10.22 -23.97 5.95
N ARG A 72 10.63 -22.70 5.78
CA ARG A 72 10.68 -21.75 6.91
C ARG A 72 9.29 -21.47 7.49
N MET A 73 8.24 -21.47 6.68
CA MET A 73 6.88 -21.33 7.19
C MET A 73 6.48 -22.50 8.09
N LYS A 74 6.82 -23.73 7.68
CA LYS A 74 6.57 -24.95 8.48
C LYS A 74 7.37 -24.93 9.79
N ASP A 75 8.63 -24.51 9.75
CA ASP A 75 9.49 -24.43 10.95
C ASP A 75 8.92 -23.52 12.04
N MET A 76 8.12 -22.52 11.66
CA MET A 76 7.40 -21.64 12.59
C MET A 76 6.17 -22.28 13.23
N ASN A 77 5.79 -23.51 12.84
CA ASN A 77 4.55 -24.20 13.24
C ASN A 77 3.31 -23.33 13.05
N TYR A 78 3.19 -22.68 11.88
CA TYR A 78 2.18 -21.65 11.62
C TYR A 78 0.71 -22.10 11.76
N THR A 79 0.46 -23.41 11.72
CA THR A 79 -0.88 -23.99 11.92
C THR A 79 -1.29 -24.10 13.39
N GLN A 80 -0.41 -23.73 14.31
CA GLN A 80 -0.64 -23.72 15.75
C GLN A 80 -0.63 -22.29 16.32
N PRO A 81 -1.19 -22.06 17.52
CA PRO A 81 -1.06 -20.78 18.21
C PRO A 81 0.42 -20.39 18.45
N PRO A 82 0.78 -19.10 18.37
CA PRO A 82 -0.11 -17.95 18.24
C PRO A 82 -0.51 -17.63 16.79
N TYR A 83 0.09 -18.27 15.79
CA TYR A 83 -0.09 -17.90 14.39
C TYR A 83 -1.47 -18.26 13.85
N SER A 84 -1.98 -19.45 14.15
CA SER A 84 -3.30 -19.89 13.70
C SER A 84 -4.45 -19.03 14.22
N GLU A 85 -4.30 -18.45 15.41
CA GLU A 85 -5.30 -17.59 16.04
C GLU A 85 -5.16 -16.14 15.59
N LYS A 86 -3.93 -15.64 15.50
CA LYS A 86 -3.66 -14.24 15.13
C LYS A 86 -3.77 -13.99 13.63
N TYR A 87 -3.46 -14.99 12.81
CA TYR A 87 -3.42 -14.93 11.35
C TYR A 87 -4.10 -16.17 10.74
N PRO A 88 -5.42 -16.34 10.93
CA PRO A 88 -6.15 -17.52 10.46
C PRO A 88 -6.06 -17.73 8.94
N GLU A 89 -5.78 -16.70 8.16
CA GLU A 89 -5.60 -16.75 6.71
C GLU A 89 -4.44 -17.68 6.31
N LEU A 90 -3.41 -17.79 7.16
CA LEU A 90 -2.25 -18.66 6.93
C LEU A 90 -2.66 -20.13 6.79
N LEU A 91 -3.71 -20.58 7.50
CA LEU A 91 -4.21 -21.96 7.47
C LEU A 91 -4.70 -22.39 6.09
N THR A 92 -5.06 -21.43 5.24
CA THR A 92 -5.56 -21.67 3.88
C THR A 92 -4.55 -21.31 2.79
N LEU A 93 -3.41 -20.70 3.14
CA LEU A 93 -2.45 -20.12 2.20
C LEU A 93 -2.03 -21.10 1.09
N TYR A 94 -1.62 -22.31 1.48
CA TYR A 94 -1.11 -23.33 0.54
C TYR A 94 -2.21 -24.22 -0.07
N ASN A 95 -3.46 -24.07 0.40
CA ASN A 95 -4.63 -24.70 -0.23
C ASN A 95 -5.27 -23.78 -1.29
N ASP A 96 -4.75 -22.57 -1.45
CA ASP A 96 -5.18 -21.57 -2.43
C ASP A 96 -4.08 -21.38 -3.51
N ASP A 97 -3.89 -20.16 -4.01
CA ASP A 97 -2.85 -19.78 -4.98
C ASP A 97 -1.85 -18.85 -4.26
N PRO A 98 -0.76 -19.39 -3.66
CA PRO A 98 0.18 -18.60 -2.85
C PRO A 98 1.03 -17.63 -3.68
N ALA A 99 1.18 -17.87 -4.98
CA ALA A 99 1.97 -17.04 -5.88
C ALA A 99 1.24 -15.74 -6.31
N ARG A 100 -0.10 -15.78 -6.31
CA ARG A 100 -0.95 -14.71 -6.81
C ARG A 100 -1.21 -13.63 -5.76
N PRO A 101 -1.20 -12.33 -6.12
CA PRO A 101 -1.35 -11.24 -5.17
C PRO A 101 -2.82 -10.98 -4.77
N LYS A 102 -3.40 -11.92 -4.05
CA LYS A 102 -4.82 -11.95 -3.70
C LYS A 102 -5.11 -11.16 -2.42
N TYR A 103 -6.39 -10.82 -2.23
CA TYR A 103 -6.94 -10.25 -0.99
C TYR A 103 -6.34 -8.92 -0.52
N ASN A 104 -5.49 -8.29 -1.35
CA ASN A 104 -5.05 -6.92 -1.16
C ASN A 104 -6.27 -5.98 -1.22
N ARG A 105 -6.35 -5.05 -0.28
CA ARG A 105 -7.39 -4.04 -0.17
C ARG A 105 -6.75 -2.68 -0.28
N ILE A 106 -6.97 -2.05 -1.42
CA ILE A 106 -6.71 -0.63 -1.60
C ILE A 106 -8.09 0.01 -1.41
N ARG A 107 -8.25 1.03 -0.57
CA ARG A 107 -9.53 1.76 -0.44
C ARG A 107 -9.35 3.13 0.19
N ARG A 108 -10.27 4.06 -0.08
CA ARG A 108 -10.29 5.41 0.55
C ARG A 108 -8.95 6.15 0.48
N ASN A 109 -8.21 6.03 -0.63
CA ASN A 109 -7.01 6.83 -0.85
C ASN A 109 -7.35 8.00 -1.77
N ILE A 110 -6.67 9.14 -1.58
CA ILE A 110 -6.76 10.29 -2.45
C ILE A 110 -5.53 10.26 -3.36
N SER A 111 -5.74 10.30 -4.68
CA SER A 111 -4.65 10.41 -5.67
C SER A 111 -4.93 11.59 -6.59
N VAL A 112 -4.00 12.55 -6.66
CA VAL A 112 -4.17 13.78 -7.45
C VAL A 112 -2.85 14.23 -8.07
N GLY A 113 -2.91 14.79 -9.28
CA GLY A 113 -1.75 15.36 -9.98
C GLY A 113 -0.74 14.34 -10.50
N GLY A 114 -1.05 13.04 -10.45
CA GLY A 114 -0.16 11.94 -10.86
C GLY A 114 -0.91 10.77 -11.49
N ARG A 115 -0.19 9.67 -11.74
CA ARG A 115 -0.83 8.41 -12.18
C ARG A 115 -1.34 7.66 -10.97
N TRP A 116 -2.56 7.16 -11.03
CA TRP A 116 -3.16 6.41 -9.92
C TRP A 116 -2.49 5.03 -9.74
N LEU A 117 -2.70 4.13 -10.69
CA LEU A 117 -2.33 2.73 -10.56
C LEU A 117 -1.58 2.29 -11.82
N ASP A 118 -0.43 1.67 -11.61
CA ASP A 118 0.21 0.84 -12.64
C ASP A 118 0.13 -0.62 -12.22
N LEU A 119 -0.40 -1.44 -13.12
CA LEU A 119 -0.24 -2.88 -13.05
C LEU A 119 0.90 -3.28 -13.98
N TYR A 120 1.76 -4.21 -13.56
CA TYR A 120 2.79 -4.74 -14.44
C TYR A 120 2.15 -5.35 -15.70
N ARG A 121 2.65 -4.99 -16.90
CA ARG A 121 1.98 -5.23 -18.19
C ARG A 121 1.56 -6.68 -18.45
N GLU A 122 2.35 -7.65 -18.01
CA GLU A 122 2.04 -9.08 -18.16
C GLU A 122 0.89 -9.49 -17.23
N PHE A 123 0.87 -8.96 -16.01
CA PHE A 123 -0.25 -9.14 -15.08
C PHE A 123 -1.52 -8.45 -15.60
N GLU A 124 -1.41 -7.23 -16.12
CA GLU A 124 -2.53 -6.45 -16.65
C GLU A 124 -3.27 -7.16 -17.80
N ARG A 125 -2.54 -7.75 -18.76
CA ARG A 125 -3.14 -8.45 -19.91
C ARG A 125 -4.03 -9.62 -19.52
N GLU A 126 -3.66 -10.36 -18.47
CA GLU A 126 -4.42 -11.50 -17.97
C GLU A 126 -5.43 -11.12 -16.88
N ASN A 127 -5.37 -9.89 -16.37
CA ASN A 127 -6.09 -9.47 -15.17
C ASN A 127 -6.66 -8.05 -15.27
N ALA A 128 -7.13 -7.60 -16.43
CA ALA A 128 -7.80 -6.30 -16.56
C ALA A 128 -8.98 -6.14 -15.55
N ALA A 129 -9.67 -7.24 -15.25
CA ALA A 129 -10.70 -7.30 -14.22
C ALA A 129 -10.20 -6.99 -12.79
N VAL A 130 -8.89 -7.12 -12.51
CA VAL A 130 -8.29 -6.77 -11.22
C VAL A 130 -8.21 -5.26 -11.04
N ALA A 131 -7.83 -4.51 -12.07
CA ALA A 131 -7.87 -3.04 -12.03
C ALA A 131 -9.30 -2.54 -11.79
N GLU A 132 -10.26 -3.08 -12.55
CA GLU A 132 -11.69 -2.76 -12.42
C GLU A 132 -12.24 -3.13 -11.03
N LYS A 133 -11.88 -4.33 -10.52
CA LYS A 133 -12.29 -4.77 -9.19
C LYS A 133 -11.69 -3.91 -8.08
N PHE A 134 -10.46 -3.42 -8.23
CA PHE A 134 -9.91 -2.46 -7.28
C PHE A 134 -10.73 -1.17 -7.25
N GLU A 135 -11.08 -0.60 -8.40
CA GLU A 135 -11.96 0.58 -8.46
C GLU A 135 -13.34 0.31 -7.82
N GLN A 136 -13.95 -0.85 -8.11
CA GLN A 136 -15.25 -1.27 -7.57
C GLN A 136 -15.26 -1.51 -6.05
N LEU A 137 -14.14 -1.92 -5.44
CA LEU A 137 -14.03 -2.14 -3.98
C LEU A 137 -13.94 -0.84 -3.15
N GLY A 138 -14.27 0.31 -3.75
CA GLY A 138 -14.30 1.60 -3.07
C GLY A 138 -12.99 2.39 -3.15
N ASN A 139 -12.11 2.04 -4.08
CA ASN A 139 -11.03 2.94 -4.50
C ASN A 139 -11.61 4.07 -5.33
N LYS A 140 -12.03 5.14 -4.65
CA LYS A 140 -12.48 6.35 -5.33
C LYS A 140 -11.28 7.24 -5.57
N ILE A 141 -10.80 7.24 -6.81
CA ILE A 141 -9.97 8.33 -7.33
C ILE A 141 -10.85 9.57 -7.32
N ILE A 142 -10.48 10.60 -6.56
CA ILE A 142 -11.11 11.91 -6.73
C ILE A 142 -10.40 12.55 -7.92
N ALA A 143 -10.93 12.30 -9.12
CA ALA A 143 -10.59 13.12 -10.27
C ALA A 143 -11.15 14.53 -10.02
N GLY A 144 -10.29 15.48 -9.63
CA GLY A 144 -10.67 16.86 -9.29
C GLY A 144 -10.00 17.36 -8.00
N ASP A 145 -10.50 18.47 -7.45
CA ASP A 145 -10.03 19.03 -6.18
C ASP A 145 -10.52 18.18 -5.00
N PRO A 146 -9.63 17.48 -4.26
CA PRO A 146 -10.02 16.70 -3.09
C PRO A 146 -10.42 17.58 -1.91
N GLY A 147 -10.34 18.90 -2.01
CA GLY A 147 -10.65 19.84 -0.95
C GLY A 147 -9.44 20.11 -0.04
N PHE A 148 -8.21 20.06 -0.57
CA PHE A 148 -7.02 20.46 0.19
C PHE A 148 -7.12 21.93 0.62
N ALA A 149 -6.45 22.26 1.71
CA ALA A 149 -6.37 23.61 2.24
C ALA A 149 -5.53 24.50 1.32
N ASP A 150 -4.33 24.05 0.95
CA ASP A 150 -3.46 24.76 0.00
C ASP A 150 -2.46 23.79 -0.66
N MET A 151 -2.83 23.22 -1.80
CA MET A 151 -1.96 22.30 -2.53
C MET A 151 -0.66 22.95 -3.03
N ALA A 152 -0.70 24.24 -3.39
CA ALA A 152 0.45 24.95 -3.96
C ALA A 152 1.59 25.09 -2.95
N ASN A 153 1.24 25.23 -1.67
CA ASN A 153 2.17 25.31 -0.56
C ASN A 153 2.31 23.97 0.21
N ALA A 154 1.94 22.85 -0.42
CA ALA A 154 1.98 21.49 0.16
C ALA A 154 1.19 21.31 1.47
N ASP A 155 0.15 22.10 1.69
CA ASP A 155 -0.82 21.92 2.75
C ASP A 155 -1.97 21.00 2.30
N PHE A 156 -1.75 19.71 2.51
CA PHE A 156 -2.70 18.66 2.13
C PHE A 156 -3.78 18.38 3.19
N ARG A 157 -3.95 19.24 4.20
CA ARG A 157 -5.08 19.14 5.13
C ARG A 157 -6.39 19.28 4.36
N LEU A 158 -7.41 18.50 4.73
CA LEU A 158 -8.73 18.58 4.11
C LEU A 158 -9.59 19.65 4.79
N ARG A 159 -10.18 20.54 3.98
CA ARG A 159 -11.21 21.49 4.41
C ARG A 159 -12.46 20.72 4.87
N ASP A 160 -13.25 21.30 5.78
CA ASP A 160 -14.43 20.64 6.36
C ASP A 160 -15.49 20.24 5.33
N GLY A 161 -15.56 20.95 4.20
CA GLY A 161 -16.46 20.63 3.08
C GLY A 161 -15.89 19.65 2.04
N SER A 162 -14.71 19.06 2.30
CA SER A 162 -14.03 18.20 1.34
C SER A 162 -14.91 17.03 0.86
N PRO A 163 -14.96 16.76 -0.46
CA PRO A 163 -15.68 15.60 -0.98
C PRO A 163 -15.10 14.27 -0.47
N ALA A 164 -13.80 14.22 -0.13
CA ALA A 164 -13.17 13.01 0.39
C ALA A 164 -13.76 12.58 1.74
N LEU A 165 -14.06 13.55 2.61
CA LEU A 165 -14.65 13.27 3.94
C LEU A 165 -16.03 12.60 3.80
N LYS A 166 -16.84 13.01 2.82
CA LYS A 166 -18.15 12.40 2.52
C LYS A 166 -18.03 10.97 1.99
N LEU A 167 -16.88 10.60 1.46
CA LEU A 167 -16.56 9.25 0.97
C LEU A 167 -15.94 8.37 2.06
N GLY A 168 -15.90 8.86 3.31
CA GLY A 168 -15.36 8.13 4.46
C GLY A 168 -13.86 8.26 4.64
N PHE A 169 -13.20 9.22 3.97
CA PHE A 169 -11.80 9.54 4.28
C PHE A 169 -11.71 10.18 5.67
N GLU A 170 -10.76 9.71 6.47
CA GLU A 170 -10.47 10.22 7.81
C GLU A 170 -9.33 11.23 7.74
N LYS A 171 -9.49 12.39 8.39
CA LYS A 171 -8.44 13.42 8.41
C LYS A 171 -7.14 12.84 8.98
N ILE A 172 -6.04 13.00 8.24
CA ILE A 172 -4.70 12.63 8.71
C ILE A 172 -4.26 13.66 9.77
N PRO A 173 -3.78 13.23 10.95
CA PRO A 173 -3.27 14.14 11.98
C PRO A 173 -1.86 14.64 11.59
N ILE A 174 -1.79 15.54 10.62
CA ILE A 174 -0.53 16.04 10.05
C ILE A 174 0.36 16.70 11.11
N ASP A 175 -0.24 17.35 12.10
CA ASP A 175 0.45 17.94 13.26
C ASP A 175 1.23 16.91 14.09
N LYS A 176 0.90 15.62 13.96
CA LYS A 176 1.58 14.49 14.59
C LYS A 176 2.59 13.79 13.66
N ILE A 177 2.81 14.28 12.45
CA ILE A 177 3.79 13.72 11.53
C ILE A 177 5.10 14.49 11.65
N GLY A 178 6.19 13.77 11.91
CA GLY A 178 7.53 14.35 11.96
C GLY A 178 8.42 13.74 13.03
N LEU A 179 9.51 14.43 13.33
CA LEU A 179 10.47 14.03 14.35
C LEU A 179 9.97 14.45 15.73
N TYR A 180 10.05 13.54 16.68
CA TYR A 180 9.74 13.77 18.08
C TYR A 180 11.01 13.85 18.91
N ILE A 181 11.01 14.70 19.94
CA ILE A 181 12.01 14.62 20.99
C ILE A 181 11.70 13.39 21.83
N ASP A 182 12.73 12.58 22.07
CA ASP A 182 12.67 11.41 22.94
C ASP A 182 14.05 11.20 23.61
N ALA A 183 14.21 10.09 24.35
CA ALA A 183 15.46 9.78 25.05
C ALA A 183 16.69 9.62 24.12
N TYR A 184 16.47 9.40 22.83
CA TYR A 184 17.51 9.20 21.81
C TYR A 184 17.63 10.40 20.87
N ARG A 185 16.55 11.13 20.61
CA ARG A 185 16.53 12.38 19.82
C ARG A 185 16.36 13.58 20.76
N THR A 186 17.48 14.09 21.29
CA THR A 186 17.49 15.19 22.27
C THR A 186 17.32 16.58 21.66
N SER A 187 17.43 16.72 20.34
CA SER A 187 17.16 17.95 19.60
C SER A 187 16.55 17.65 18.24
N LEU A 188 15.71 18.57 17.75
CA LEU A 188 15.23 18.51 16.38
C LEU A 188 16.21 19.25 15.47
N PRO A 189 16.42 18.77 14.24
CA PRO A 189 17.15 19.55 13.25
C PRO A 189 16.39 20.84 12.95
N ASP A 190 17.11 21.88 12.55
CA ASP A 190 16.46 23.06 11.97
C ASP A 190 15.61 22.61 10.78
N LYS A 191 14.41 23.18 10.66
CA LYS A 191 13.59 22.96 9.47
C LYS A 191 14.38 23.45 8.26
N ALA A 192 14.85 22.54 7.43
CA ALA A 192 15.48 22.90 6.17
C ALA A 192 14.45 23.61 5.29
N GLY A 193 14.66 24.91 5.05
CA GLY A 193 14.09 25.73 3.97
C GLY A 193 12.61 25.54 3.66
N THR A 194 11.76 26.38 4.22
CA THR A 194 10.53 26.82 3.54
C THR A 194 10.78 28.24 3.03
N ASN A 195 11.19 28.36 1.77
CA ASN A 195 10.94 29.56 0.98
C ASN A 195 9.68 29.31 0.15
#